data_AF-A0A317D0H6-F1
#
_entry.id   AF-A0A317D0H6-F1
#
_cell.length_a   1.000
_cell.length_b   1.000
_cell.length_c   1.000
_cell.angle_alpha   90.00
_cell.angle_beta   90.00
_cell.angle_gamma   90.00
#
_symmetry.space_group_name_H-M   'P 1'
#
loop_
_entity.id
_entity.type
_entity.pdbx_description
1 polymer ?
#
loop_
_entity_poly.entity_id
_entity_poly.type
_entity_poly.pdbx_seq_one_letter_code
_entity_poly.pdbx_strand_id
1 'polypeptide(L)' 'MPDLVGLNAAVAQDKLKRLGITTIKLGSGDENDTFVILPENWTVTKQSHKKGAKVALDELVVLTCTKQG' A
#
# COMPACT_ATOMS: atom_id res chain seq x y z
N MET A 1 7.87 0.46 -9.60
CA MET A 1 7.39 0.35 -8.21
C MET A 1 8.28 1.13 -7.26
N PRO A 2 7.78 2.19 -6.59
CA PRO A 2 8.53 2.89 -5.55
C PRO A 2 8.72 2.03 -4.28
N ASP A 3 9.59 2.49 -3.40
CA ASP A 3 9.65 2.02 -2.02
C ASP A 3 8.52 2.68 -1.22
N LEU A 4 7.65 1.86 -0.63
CA LEU A 4 6.46 2.29 0.10
C LEU A 4 6.41 1.79 1.54
N VAL A 5 7.26 0.82 1.90
CA VAL A 5 7.29 0.27 3.26
C VAL A 5 7.71 1.36 4.25
N GLY A 6 7.04 1.43 5.39
CA GLY A 6 7.22 2.47 6.41
C GLY A 6 6.47 3.77 6.12
N LEU A 7 5.85 3.92 4.95
CA LEU A 7 4.99 5.08 4.68
C LEU A 7 3.60 4.87 5.28
N ASN A 8 2.97 5.99 5.63
CA ASN A 8 1.53 6.03 5.84
C ASN A 8 0.78 5.50 4.61
N ALA A 9 -0.28 4.70 4.80
CA ALA A 9 -0.97 4.03 3.69
C ALA A 9 -1.70 5.02 2.76
N ALA A 10 -2.26 6.11 3.28
CA ALA A 10 -2.85 7.16 2.44
C ALA A 10 -1.80 7.83 1.55
N VAL A 11 -0.62 8.14 2.11
CA VAL A 11 0.51 8.72 1.37
C VAL A 11 1.04 7.76 0.31
N ALA A 12 1.14 6.47 0.64
CA ALA A 12 1.55 5.44 -0.31
C ALA A 12 0.56 5.31 -1.49
N GLN A 13 -0.74 5.35 -1.23
CA GLN A 13 -1.76 5.35 -2.28
C GLN A 13 -1.67 6.59 -3.18
N ASP A 14 -1.55 7.78 -2.60
CA ASP A 14 -1.38 9.02 -3.38
C ASP A 14 -0.15 8.95 -4.29
N LYS A 15 0.98 8.48 -3.75
CA LYS A 15 2.22 8.31 -4.51
C LYS A 15 2.05 7.35 -5.70
N LEU A 16 1.34 6.24 -5.53
CA LEU A 16 1.03 5.31 -6.62
C LEU A 16 0.10 5.94 -7.67
N LYS A 17 -0.96 6.62 -7.24
CA LYS A 17 -1.90 7.31 -8.14
C LYS A 17 -1.21 8.37 -8.99
N ARG A 18 -0.30 9.16 -8.41
CA ARG A 18 0.51 10.15 -9.15
C ARG A 18 1.45 9.54 -10.19
N LEU A 19 1.79 8.26 -10.04
CA LEU A 19 2.58 7.50 -11.03
C LEU A 19 1.69 6.82 -12.09
N GLY A 20 0.37 7.02 -12.03
CA GLY A 20 -0.61 6.44 -12.95
C GLY A 20 -1.09 5.03 -12.56
N ILE A 21 -0.63 4.49 -11.42
CA ILE A 21 -1.11 3.19 -10.92
C ILE A 21 -2.39 3.45 -10.12
N THR A 22 -3.53 3.02 -10.65
CA THR A 22 -4.85 3.30 -10.05
C THR A 22 -5.52 2.07 -9.46
N THR A 23 -5.15 0.87 -9.91
CA THR A 23 -5.64 -0.41 -9.39
C THR A 23 -4.92 -0.77 -8.08
N ILE A 24 -5.30 -0.14 -6.96
CA ILE A 24 -4.65 -0.29 -5.65
C ILE A 24 -5.60 -0.91 -4.63
N LYS A 25 -5.13 -1.92 -3.89
CA LYS A 25 -5.85 -2.51 -2.74
C LYS A 25 -5.00 -2.43 -1.48
N LEU A 26 -5.64 -2.06 -0.37
CA LEU A 26 -5.04 -2.14 0.97
C LEU A 26 -5.56 -3.39 1.67
N GLY A 27 -4.67 -4.09 2.38
CA GLY A 27 -5.01 -5.23 3.23
C GLY A 27 -4.37 -5.05 4.60
N SER A 28 -5.07 -5.50 5.65
CA SER A 28 -4.49 -5.52 6.98
C SER A 28 -3.54 -6.70 7.14
N GLY A 29 -2.42 -6.47 7.82
CA GLY A 29 -1.53 -7.51 8.35
C GLY A 29 -1.78 -7.81 9.83
N ASP A 30 -2.75 -7.16 10.46
CA ASP A 30 -3.06 -7.28 11.88
C ASP A 30 -4.13 -8.35 12.13
N GLU A 31 -4.01 -9.07 13.26
CA GLU A 31 -4.94 -10.15 13.63
C GLU A 31 -6.35 -9.63 13.99
N ASN A 32 -6.40 -8.52 14.74
CA ASN A 32 -7.65 -8.00 15.30
C ASN A 32 -8.27 -6.85 14.48
N ASP A 33 -7.44 -6.04 13.82
CA ASP A 33 -7.90 -5.00 12.90
C ASP A 33 -7.87 -5.56 11.48
N THR A 34 -8.83 -6.37 11.07
CA THR A 34 -8.74 -7.14 9.80
C THR A 34 -9.01 -6.32 8.53
N PHE A 35 -9.47 -5.08 8.65
CA PHE A 35 -9.81 -4.20 7.53
C PHE A 35 -9.15 -2.82 7.63
N VAL A 36 -8.61 -2.35 6.50
CA VAL A 36 -8.09 -0.98 6.37
C VAL A 36 -9.23 -0.06 5.95
N ILE A 37 -9.86 0.61 6.93
CA ILE A 37 -11.01 1.51 6.70
C ILE A 37 -10.55 2.95 6.42
N LEU A 38 -9.66 3.47 7.27
CA LEU A 38 -9.10 4.83 7.19
C LEU A 38 -7.59 4.74 6.94
N PRO A 39 -7.11 4.76 5.68
CA PRO A 39 -5.70 4.53 5.34
C PRO A 39 -4.70 5.44 6.06
N GLU A 40 -5.12 6.64 6.46
CA GLU A 40 -4.32 7.60 7.20
C GLU A 40 -3.93 7.12 8.62
N ASN A 41 -4.61 6.10 9.16
CA ASN A 41 -4.28 5.49 10.45
C ASN A 41 -3.30 4.32 10.35
N TRP A 42 -2.78 4.02 9.16
CA TRP A 42 -2.04 2.77 8.89
C TRP A 42 -0.68 3.04 8.28
N THR A 43 0.26 2.14 8.56
CA THR A 43 1.61 2.12 7.98
C THR A 43 1.78 0.90 7.08
N VAL A 44 2.35 1.09 5.90
CA VAL A 44 2.64 0.00 4.96
C VAL A 44 3.80 -0.85 5.50
N THR A 45 3.58 -2.15 5.63
CA THR A 45 4.60 -3.12 6.06
C THR A 45 5.09 -3.97 4.91
N LYS A 46 4.26 -4.20 3.89
CA LYS A 46 4.62 -4.97 2.69
C LYS A 46 3.97 -4.40 1.44
N GLN A 47 4.63 -4.60 0.31
CA GLN A 47 4.11 -4.29 -1.02
C GLN A 47 4.21 -5.55 -1.89
N SER A 48 3.13 -5.86 -2.61
CA SER A 48 3.03 -7.01 -3.52
C SER A 48 4.18 -7.09 -4.54
N HIS A 49 4.59 -5.93 -5.05
CA HIS A 49 5.69 -5.80 -5.99
C HIS A 49 6.94 -5.30 -5.27
N LYS A 50 8.09 -5.93 -5.54
CA LYS A 50 9.37 -5.51 -4.97
C LYS A 50 9.69 -4.06 -5.39
N LYS A 51 10.35 -3.31 -4.51
CA LYS A 51 10.95 -2.00 -4.84
C LYS A 51 11.78 -2.11 -6.12
N GLY A 52 11.62 -1.16 -7.02
CA GLY A 52 12.35 -1.11 -8.30
C GLY A 52 11.77 -2.00 -9.40
N ALA A 53 10.78 -2.85 -9.12
CA ALA A 53 10.12 -3.64 -10.16
C ALA A 53 9.46 -2.74 -11.22
N LYS A 54 9.50 -3.17 -12.48
CA LYS A 54 8.63 -2.65 -13.53
C LYS A 54 7.23 -3.22 -13.28
N VAL A 55 6.23 -2.35 -13.24
CA VAL A 55 4.83 -2.69 -12.94
C VAL A 55 4.00 -1.98 -14.00
N ALA A 56 3.04 -2.68 -14.60
CA ALA A 56 2.13 -2.06 -15.56
C ALA A 56 1.14 -1.13 -14.84
N LEU A 57 0.61 -0.12 -15.53
CA LEU A 57 -0.24 0.89 -14.90
C LEU A 57 -1.62 0.35 -14.48
N ASP A 58 -2.08 -0.70 -15.15
CA ASP A 58 -3.35 -1.40 -14.91
C ASP A 58 -3.21 -2.60 -13.95
N GLU A 59 -1.98 -3.01 -13.63
CA GLU A 59 -1.70 -4.14 -12.75
C GLU A 59 -2.13 -3.85 -11.31
N LEU A 60 -2.73 -4.85 -10.66
CA LEU A 60 -3.19 -4.73 -9.27
C LEU A 60 -1.98 -4.64 -8.32
N VAL A 61 -1.88 -3.52 -7.62
CA VAL A 61 -0.93 -3.35 -6.52
C VAL A 61 -1.63 -3.51 -5.19
N VAL A 62 -1.26 -4.55 -4.44
CA VAL A 62 -1.67 -4.76 -3.05
C VAL A 62 -0.60 -4.22 -2.10
N LEU A 63 -1.02 -3.42 -1.12
CA LEU A 63 -0.20 -3.01 0.02
C LEU A 63 -0.75 -3.65 1.30
N THR A 64 0.13 -4.31 2.05
CA THR A 64 -0.19 -4.79 3.40
C THR A 64 0.17 -3.69 4.38
N CYS A 65 -0.76 -3.39 5.28
CA CYS A 65 -0.64 -2.31 6.25
C CYS A 65 -0.86 -2.83 7.67
N THR A 66 -0.28 -2.14 8.64
CA THR A 66 -0.55 -2.33 10.07
C THR A 66 -1.04 -1.02 10.67
N LYS A 67 -1.96 -1.10 11.63
CA LYS A 67 -2.39 -0.01 12.49
C LYS A 67 -1.57 0.02 13.78
N GLN A 68 -0.87 -1.07 14.08
CA GLN A 68 0.01 -1.23 15.23
C GLN A 68 1.39 -0.68 14.87
N GLY A 69 1.88 0.29 15.65
CA GLY A 69 3.19 0.90 15.46
C GLY A 69 4.35 -0.01 15.86
#